data_AF-A0A9E1WTC2-F1
#
_entry.id   AF-A0A9E1WTC2-F1
#
_cell.length_a   1.000
_cell.length_b   1.000
_cell.length_c   1.000
_cell.angle_alpha   90.00
_cell.angle_beta   90.00
_cell.angle_gamma   90.00
#
_symmetry.space_group_name_H-M   'P 1'
#
loop_
_entity.id
_entity.type
_entity.pdbx_description
1 polymer ?
#
loop_
_entity_poly.entity_id
_entity_poly.type
_entity_poly.pdbx_seq_one_letter_code
_entity_poly.pdbx_strand_id
1 'polypeptide(L)'
;MAPSSEQYAQLAALFTTSEETSVRATIELLLPAHLPVQGGLWLVPYAGRTCNQGVCILVRMHEDSVDVAAIGTGNFDITSCKTIEEVIETVGVPISNWVVQPPVDADPTSLLHCDADCVTLLSGADQAAVVGAYRLLKGLIAATDNPDTMPPMRVVIVGAEEKTSNDAASRIVQTAHHQLGVSLEVGQPLPAMGSSSNVISQVSFSRISNVVDFVGRLRTEVQKVEVEVEEALPLTSRFDTPADEPAEQVTVAPEIKEALEQAPPVKIEPVSEEAETKTDDFASHIDGLLSITPRCPEHEHVELALDTNGQLHVLVHAEDFRDAAIVAGWSRKHHSLLSMACGGLTIDASSPVQHLFTDNAVAVADLHGSGVKLHLLTTVEVAGNTGLFSTPLN
;
A
#
# COMPACT_ATOMS: atom_id res chain seq x y z
N MET A 1 13.57 -61.81 4.47
CA MET A 1 13.41 -61.31 5.85
C MET A 1 12.40 -60.19 5.78
N ALA A 2 11.19 -60.40 6.29
CA ALA A 2 10.17 -59.35 6.34
C ALA A 2 10.55 -58.36 7.45
N PRO A 3 10.47 -57.03 7.23
CA PRO A 3 10.76 -56.06 8.27
C PRO A 3 9.80 -56.22 9.45
N SER A 4 10.33 -56.07 10.66
CA SER A 4 9.58 -56.26 11.90
C SER A 4 8.54 -55.14 12.09
N SER A 5 7.45 -55.41 12.84
CA SER A 5 6.39 -54.41 13.04
C SER A 5 6.89 -53.13 13.73
N GLU A 6 8.00 -53.20 14.47
CA GLU A 6 8.67 -52.02 15.05
C GLU A 6 9.26 -51.10 13.98
N GLN A 7 9.77 -51.65 12.87
CA GLN A 7 10.30 -50.84 11.75
C GLN A 7 9.18 -50.13 10.99
N TYR A 8 8.02 -50.77 10.87
CA TYR A 8 6.83 -50.12 10.31
C TYR A 8 6.27 -49.04 11.25
N ALA A 9 6.32 -49.24 12.56
CA ALA A 9 5.91 -48.23 13.53
C ALA A 9 6.86 -47.02 13.56
N GLN A 10 8.17 -47.23 13.43
CA GLN A 10 9.16 -46.15 13.32
C GLN A 10 9.05 -45.38 12.00
N LEU A 11 8.79 -46.08 10.88
CA LEU A 11 8.51 -45.43 9.60
C LEU A 11 7.18 -44.65 9.65
N ALA A 12 6.12 -45.21 10.24
CA ALA A 12 4.86 -44.50 10.43
C ALA A 12 5.05 -43.24 11.28
N ALA A 13 5.81 -43.33 12.38
CA ALA A 13 6.15 -42.18 13.21
C ALA A 13 6.88 -41.08 12.42
N LEU A 14 7.86 -41.45 11.57
CA LEU A 14 8.57 -40.51 10.69
C LEU A 14 7.68 -39.82 9.64
N PHE A 15 6.55 -40.43 9.25
CA PHE A 15 5.58 -39.84 8.31
C PHE A 15 4.39 -39.15 9.01
N THR A 16 4.12 -39.45 10.29
CA THR A 16 3.06 -38.81 11.08
C THR A 16 3.56 -37.69 11.97
N THR A 17 4.86 -37.62 12.26
CA THR A 17 5.50 -36.40 12.77
C THR A 17 5.75 -35.47 11.58
N SER A 18 4.67 -34.97 10.97
CA SER A 18 4.77 -33.60 10.50
C SER A 18 5.13 -32.83 11.76
N GLU A 19 6.29 -32.20 11.80
CA GLU A 19 6.49 -31.11 12.75
C GLU A 19 5.29 -30.20 12.48
N GLU A 20 4.28 -30.23 13.36
CA GLU A 20 3.43 -29.08 13.57
C GLU A 20 4.41 -28.03 14.08
N THR A 21 5.12 -27.39 13.14
CA THR A 21 5.77 -26.11 13.36
C THR A 21 4.63 -25.24 13.84
N SER A 22 4.51 -25.05 15.15
CA SER A 22 3.64 -24.02 15.68
C SER A 22 4.06 -22.76 14.93
N VAL A 23 3.14 -22.23 14.13
CA VAL A 23 3.42 -21.08 13.29
C VAL A 23 3.44 -19.91 14.25
N ARG A 24 4.59 -19.71 14.90
CA ARG A 24 4.81 -18.58 15.79
C ARG A 24 4.60 -17.33 14.96
N ALA A 25 3.71 -16.47 15.41
CA ALA A 25 3.44 -15.21 14.76
C ALA A 25 4.73 -14.39 14.70
N THR A 26 5.11 -13.95 13.50
CA THR A 26 6.30 -13.11 13.31
C THR A 26 5.93 -11.64 13.34
N ILE A 27 6.72 -10.84 14.05
CA ILE A 27 6.59 -9.39 14.10
C ILE A 27 7.76 -8.77 13.34
N GLU A 28 7.42 -8.14 12.23
CA GLU A 28 8.36 -7.49 11.32
C GLU A 28 8.24 -5.97 11.43
N LEU A 29 9.38 -5.30 11.60
CA LEU A 29 9.47 -3.85 11.53
C LEU A 29 9.80 -3.43 10.10
N LEU A 30 8.90 -2.69 9.44
CA LEU A 30 9.06 -2.26 8.05
C LEU A 30 9.47 -0.79 7.98
N LEU A 31 10.71 -0.56 7.58
CA LEU A 31 11.32 0.77 7.49
C LEU A 31 11.36 1.26 6.03
N PRO A 32 10.61 2.31 5.66
CA PRO A 32 10.64 2.88 4.33
C PRO A 32 11.95 3.66 4.09
N ALA A 33 12.85 3.04 3.35
CA ALA A 33 14.19 3.49 3.02
C ALA A 33 14.23 4.19 1.66
N HIS A 34 13.53 5.33 1.57
CA HIS A 34 13.39 6.15 0.37
C HIS A 34 12.73 5.37 -0.78
N LEU A 35 11.40 5.37 -0.73
CA LEU A 35 10.55 4.67 -1.69
C LEU A 35 10.31 5.51 -2.95
N PRO A 36 9.95 4.88 -4.08
CA PRO A 36 9.43 5.58 -5.26
C PRO A 36 8.21 6.45 -4.92
N VAL A 37 7.79 7.30 -5.86
CA VAL A 37 6.60 8.18 -5.73
C VAL A 37 5.41 7.40 -5.17
N GLN A 38 4.69 7.99 -4.21
CA GLN A 38 3.63 7.33 -3.43
C GLN A 38 4.10 6.14 -2.56
N GLY A 39 5.19 6.31 -1.81
CA GLY A 39 5.81 5.27 -0.97
C GLY A 39 4.86 4.44 -0.10
N GLY A 40 3.82 5.05 0.48
CA GLY A 40 2.83 4.35 1.31
C GLY A 40 2.04 3.26 0.58
N LEU A 41 1.91 3.36 -0.75
CA LEU A 41 1.17 2.37 -1.56
C LEU A 41 1.93 1.05 -1.74
N TRP A 42 3.23 1.03 -1.47
CA TRP A 42 4.05 -0.18 -1.58
C TRP A 42 3.92 -1.10 -0.36
N LEU A 43 3.40 -0.59 0.77
CA LEU A 43 3.29 -1.33 2.02
C LEU A 43 2.23 -2.44 1.96
N VAL A 44 1.08 -2.17 1.34
CA VAL A 44 -0.02 -3.15 1.22
C VAL A 44 0.38 -4.32 0.30
N PRO A 45 0.92 -4.09 -0.92
CA PRO A 45 1.42 -5.18 -1.75
C PRO A 45 2.57 -5.96 -1.12
N TYR A 46 3.42 -5.29 -0.32
CA TYR A 46 4.47 -5.97 0.44
C TYR A 46 3.88 -6.91 1.49
N ALA A 47 3.00 -6.40 2.36
CA ALA A 47 2.36 -7.20 3.40
C ALA A 47 1.50 -8.35 2.84
N GLY A 48 0.77 -8.10 1.74
CA GLY A 48 0.02 -9.15 1.05
C GLY A 48 0.89 -10.24 0.45
N ARG A 49 2.12 -9.93 0.03
CA ARG A 49 3.10 -10.94 -0.40
C ARG A 49 3.67 -11.74 0.77
N THR A 50 3.91 -11.10 1.91
CA THR A 50 4.36 -11.77 3.13
C THR A 50 3.28 -12.73 3.66
N CYS A 51 2.02 -12.52 3.27
CA CYS A 51 0.89 -13.36 3.59
C CYS A 51 0.89 -14.68 2.78
N ASN A 52 1.65 -15.68 3.21
CA ASN A 52 1.73 -16.98 2.55
C ASN A 52 0.57 -17.90 3.03
N GLN A 53 -0.57 -17.85 2.33
CA GLN A 53 -1.82 -18.55 2.70
C GLN A 53 -2.26 -18.30 4.17
N GLY A 54 -2.76 -17.10 4.45
CA GLY A 54 -3.22 -16.73 5.79
C GLY A 54 -3.75 -15.31 5.87
N VAL A 55 -3.69 -14.74 7.09
CA VAL A 55 -3.99 -13.34 7.38
C VAL A 55 -2.71 -12.65 7.83
N CYS A 56 -2.42 -11.50 7.23
CA CYS A 56 -1.32 -10.61 7.61
C CYS A 56 -1.93 -9.29 8.07
N ILE A 57 -1.45 -8.75 9.18
CA ILE A 57 -1.86 -7.43 9.65
C ILE A 57 -0.75 -6.43 9.36
N LEU A 58 -1.09 -5.40 8.59
CA LEU A 58 -0.26 -4.23 8.38
C LEU A 58 -0.68 -3.13 9.36
N VAL A 59 0.22 -2.74 10.25
CA VAL A 59 0.05 -1.62 11.18
C VAL A 59 0.89 -0.46 10.70
N ARG A 60 0.28 0.69 10.46
CA ARG A 60 0.96 1.92 10.09
C ARG A 60 0.77 2.95 11.19
N MET A 61 1.87 3.28 11.86
CA MET A 61 1.86 4.27 12.91
C MET A 61 2.13 5.65 12.31
N HIS A 62 1.23 6.59 12.60
CA HIS A 62 1.36 8.01 12.31
C HIS A 62 1.63 8.77 13.62
N GLU A 63 1.72 10.11 13.54
CA GLU A 63 1.95 10.96 14.72
C GLU A 63 0.82 10.80 15.74
N ASP A 64 -0.43 10.91 15.31
CA ASP A 64 -1.62 10.88 16.18
C ASP A 64 -2.56 9.68 15.95
N SER A 65 -2.33 8.89 14.91
CA SER A 65 -3.19 7.75 14.54
C SER A 65 -2.40 6.47 14.30
N VAL A 66 -3.09 5.34 14.42
CA VAL A 66 -2.62 4.02 14.01
C VAL A 66 -3.63 3.46 13.02
N ASP A 67 -3.17 3.21 11.81
CA ASP A 67 -3.97 2.57 10.77
C ASP A 67 -3.64 1.09 10.75
N VAL A 68 -4.66 0.24 10.86
CA VAL A 68 -4.53 -1.21 10.84
C VAL A 68 -5.30 -1.74 9.65
N ALA A 69 -4.60 -2.46 8.77
CA ALA A 69 -5.17 -3.11 7.60
C ALA A 69 -4.95 -4.62 7.68
N ALA A 70 -6.04 -5.38 7.61
CA ALA A 70 -5.98 -6.82 7.51
C ALA A 70 -5.95 -7.25 6.04
N ILE A 71 -4.95 -8.04 5.67
CA ILE A 71 -4.66 -8.42 4.30
C ILE A 71 -4.62 -9.95 4.22
N GLY A 72 -5.19 -10.52 3.15
CA GLY A 72 -5.14 -11.96 2.88
C GLY A 72 -6.52 -12.56 2.62
N THR A 73 -6.73 -13.77 3.14
CA THR A 73 -7.99 -14.51 2.97
C THR A 73 -8.69 -14.69 4.30
N GLY A 74 -9.83 -14.03 4.46
CA GLY A 74 -10.68 -14.11 5.65
C GLY A 74 -11.98 -13.35 5.43
N ASN A 75 -12.94 -13.55 6.34
CA ASN A 75 -14.20 -12.82 6.34
C ASN A 75 -14.49 -12.32 7.76
N PHE A 76 -13.87 -11.18 8.09
CA PHE A 76 -14.03 -10.50 9.36
C PHE A 76 -13.97 -8.99 9.11
N ASP A 77 -14.62 -8.21 9.97
CA ASP A 77 -14.70 -6.76 9.82
C ASP A 77 -14.17 -6.07 11.07
N ILE A 78 -13.07 -5.34 10.92
CA ILE A 78 -12.40 -4.61 12.00
C ILE A 78 -12.73 -3.12 12.00
N THR A 79 -13.62 -2.64 11.10
CA THR A 79 -13.96 -1.21 10.96
C THR A 79 -14.52 -0.57 12.23
N SER A 80 -15.09 -1.38 13.13
CA SER A 80 -15.67 -0.91 14.40
C SER A 80 -14.71 -0.94 15.60
N CYS A 81 -13.52 -1.53 15.45
CA CYS A 81 -12.54 -1.67 16.51
C CYS A 81 -11.87 -0.34 16.87
N LYS A 82 -11.59 -0.13 18.16
CA LYS A 82 -10.95 1.09 18.67
C LYS A 82 -9.54 0.86 19.21
N THR A 83 -9.18 -0.40 19.45
CA THR A 83 -7.85 -0.78 19.94
C THR A 83 -7.32 -1.99 19.20
N ILE A 84 -6.02 -2.25 19.32
CA ILE A 84 -5.39 -3.40 18.66
C ILE A 84 -5.81 -4.73 19.27
N GLU A 85 -6.11 -4.74 20.57
CA GLU A 85 -6.62 -5.90 21.30
C GLU A 85 -7.97 -6.34 20.71
N GLU A 86 -8.88 -5.40 20.47
CA GLU A 86 -10.18 -5.68 19.81
C GLU A 86 -9.98 -6.22 18.39
N VAL A 87 -8.97 -5.74 17.66
CA VAL A 87 -8.64 -6.26 16.32
C VAL A 87 -8.19 -7.72 16.40
N ILE A 88 -7.30 -8.07 17.34
CA ILE A 88 -6.83 -9.45 17.53
C ILE A 88 -7.99 -10.38 17.87
N GLU A 89 -8.86 -9.97 18.81
CA GLU A 89 -10.06 -10.73 19.20
C GLU A 89 -11.03 -10.92 18.02
N THR A 90 -11.25 -9.87 17.21
CA THR A 90 -12.20 -9.88 16.09
C THR A 90 -11.73 -10.76 14.93
N VAL A 91 -10.41 -10.81 14.67
CA VAL A 91 -9.85 -11.65 13.60
C VAL A 91 -10.05 -13.13 13.94
N GLY A 92 -9.89 -13.52 15.21
CA GLY A 92 -10.22 -14.87 15.72
C GLY A 92 -9.49 -16.05 15.05
N VAL A 93 -8.51 -15.77 14.20
CA VAL A 93 -7.69 -16.72 13.45
C VAL A 93 -6.22 -16.40 13.77
N PRO A 94 -5.33 -17.41 13.91
CA PRO A 94 -3.92 -17.15 14.15
C PRO A 94 -3.32 -16.31 13.01
N ILE A 95 -2.85 -15.13 13.36
CA ILE A 95 -2.19 -14.20 12.44
C ILE A 95 -0.72 -14.61 12.34
N SER A 96 -0.31 -15.05 11.15
CA SER A 96 1.04 -15.57 10.95
C SER A 96 2.08 -14.46 10.94
N ASN A 97 1.74 -13.29 10.37
CA ASN A 97 2.69 -12.21 10.12
C ASN A 97 2.09 -10.84 10.48
N TRP A 98 2.84 -10.09 11.29
CA TRP A 98 2.56 -8.72 11.69
C TRP A 98 3.61 -7.80 11.09
N VAL A 99 3.19 -6.86 10.25
CA VAL A 99 4.08 -5.88 9.63
C VAL A 99 3.79 -4.52 10.26
N VAL A 100 4.74 -4.01 11.03
CA VAL A 100 4.62 -2.73 11.74
C VAL A 100 5.51 -1.68 11.06
N GLN A 101 4.89 -0.67 10.48
CA GLN A 101 5.56 0.53 10.00
C GLN A 101 5.59 1.57 11.13
N PRO A 102 6.75 1.85 11.73
CA PRO A 102 6.87 2.87 12.77
C PRO A 102 6.61 4.27 12.19
N PRO A 103 6.31 5.25 13.05
CA PRO A 103 6.11 6.62 12.63
C PRO A 103 7.46 7.24 12.20
N VAL A 104 7.38 8.26 11.34
CA VAL A 104 8.54 8.86 10.66
C VAL A 104 9.51 9.52 11.66
N ASP A 105 9.01 9.93 12.81
CA ASP A 105 9.73 10.58 13.90
C ASP A 105 10.36 9.60 14.91
N ALA A 106 10.16 8.29 14.74
CA ALA A 106 10.69 7.30 15.68
C ALA A 106 12.22 7.36 15.75
N ASP A 107 12.74 7.48 16.96
CA ASP A 107 14.18 7.51 17.19
C ASP A 107 14.80 6.13 16.91
N PRO A 108 16.00 6.07 16.29
CA PRO A 108 16.66 4.80 15.96
C PRO A 108 16.87 3.89 17.18
N THR A 109 17.06 4.47 18.37
CA THR A 109 17.19 3.72 19.62
C THR A 109 15.90 2.99 19.96
N SER A 110 14.74 3.64 19.92
CA SER A 110 13.43 3.01 20.10
C SER A 110 13.19 1.89 19.10
N LEU A 111 13.57 2.06 17.82
CA LEU A 111 13.40 1.03 16.80
C LEU A 111 14.19 -0.25 17.10
N LEU A 112 15.36 -0.13 17.74
CA LEU A 112 16.21 -1.26 18.12
C LEU A 112 15.75 -1.95 19.42
N HIS A 113 15.09 -1.20 20.30
CA HIS A 113 14.52 -1.74 21.54
C HIS A 113 13.11 -2.33 21.34
N CYS A 114 12.55 -2.22 20.13
CA CYS A 114 11.39 -2.99 19.73
C CYS A 114 11.77 -4.47 19.70
N ASP A 115 11.01 -5.31 20.41
CA ASP A 115 11.14 -6.76 20.37
C ASP A 115 10.54 -7.31 19.04
N ALA A 116 11.16 -6.93 17.91
CA ALA A 116 10.79 -7.35 16.57
C ALA A 116 11.67 -8.53 16.12
N ASP A 117 11.08 -9.50 15.43
CA ASP A 117 11.77 -10.70 14.98
C ASP A 117 12.66 -10.43 13.75
N CYS A 118 12.31 -9.43 12.94
CA CYS A 118 13.15 -8.95 11.85
C CYS A 118 12.88 -7.48 11.52
N VAL A 119 13.87 -6.82 10.93
CA VAL A 119 13.76 -5.45 10.41
C VAL A 119 13.94 -5.48 8.90
N THR A 120 12.92 -5.04 8.15
CA THR A 120 13.01 -4.93 6.69
C THR A 120 13.10 -3.49 6.25
N LEU A 121 14.14 -3.19 5.47
CA LEU A 121 14.31 -1.94 4.74
C LEU A 121 13.63 -2.07 3.37
N LEU A 122 12.58 -1.28 3.16
CA LEU A 122 11.89 -1.21 1.87
C LEU A 122 12.44 -0.02 1.09
N SER A 123 13.10 -0.25 -0.06
CA SER A 123 13.80 0.81 -0.81
C SER A 123 13.49 0.77 -2.30
N GLY A 124 13.58 1.91 -2.99
CA GLY A 124 13.59 1.95 -4.46
C GLY A 124 14.90 1.42 -5.07
N ALA A 125 14.98 1.42 -6.40
CA ALA A 125 16.17 0.93 -7.12
C ALA A 125 17.12 2.05 -7.62
N ASP A 126 16.71 3.31 -7.52
CA ASP A 126 17.53 4.44 -7.94
C ASP A 126 18.68 4.76 -6.95
N GLN A 127 19.57 5.67 -7.34
CA GLN A 127 20.72 6.03 -6.49
C GLN A 127 20.31 6.76 -5.20
N ALA A 128 19.25 7.56 -5.22
CA ALA A 128 18.77 8.25 -4.04
C ALA A 128 18.20 7.25 -3.02
N ALA A 129 17.51 6.22 -3.50
CA ALA A 129 17.01 5.10 -2.71
C ALA A 129 18.15 4.31 -2.04
N VAL A 130 19.20 3.96 -2.79
CA VAL A 130 20.40 3.28 -2.25
C VAL A 130 21.06 4.12 -1.15
N VAL A 131 21.20 5.43 -1.36
CA VAL A 131 21.77 6.34 -0.34
C VAL A 131 20.84 6.51 0.85
N GLY A 132 19.52 6.57 0.64
CA GLY A 132 18.50 6.65 1.68
C GLY A 132 18.51 5.42 2.59
N ALA A 133 18.54 4.22 2.00
CA ALA A 133 18.68 2.96 2.73
C ALA A 133 19.96 2.90 3.55
N TYR A 134 21.09 3.29 2.96
CA TYR A 134 22.36 3.34 3.69
C TYR A 134 22.33 4.34 4.85
N ARG A 135 21.72 5.51 4.69
CA ARG A 135 21.60 6.52 5.76
C ARG A 135 20.77 6.01 6.93
N LEU A 136 19.64 5.37 6.67
CA LEU A 136 18.82 4.76 7.74
C LEU A 136 19.59 3.65 8.46
N LEU A 137 20.24 2.76 7.71
CA LEU A 137 21.03 1.68 8.28
C LEU A 137 22.18 2.22 9.15
N LYS A 138 22.90 3.23 8.67
CA LYS A 138 23.94 3.90 9.45
C LYS A 138 23.38 4.55 10.72
N GLY A 139 22.17 5.12 10.66
CA GLY A 139 21.48 5.69 11.81
C GLY A 139 21.15 4.64 12.88
N LEU A 140 20.63 3.49 12.47
CA LEU A 140 20.37 2.35 13.37
C LEU A 140 21.67 1.84 14.01
N ILE A 141 22.71 1.63 13.21
CA ILE A 141 23.98 1.10 13.71
C ILE A 141 24.66 2.09 14.66
N ALA A 142 24.59 3.39 14.37
CA ALA A 142 25.13 4.42 15.26
C ALA A 142 24.38 4.52 16.59
N ALA A 143 23.12 4.10 16.64
CA ALA A 143 22.30 4.09 17.85
C ALA A 143 22.44 2.79 18.67
N THR A 144 23.22 1.82 18.18
CA THR A 144 23.40 0.53 18.84
C THR A 144 24.74 0.48 19.57
N ASP A 145 24.73 0.11 20.84
CA ASP A 145 25.95 -0.09 21.64
C ASP A 145 26.64 -1.44 21.35
N ASN A 146 25.89 -2.43 20.85
CA ASN A 146 26.40 -3.76 20.47
C ASN A 146 25.79 -4.31 19.17
N PRO A 147 26.56 -4.46 18.07
CA PRO A 147 26.03 -4.94 16.79
C PRO A 147 25.49 -6.38 16.83
N ASP A 148 25.91 -7.20 17.79
CA ASP A 148 25.45 -8.58 17.93
C ASP A 148 24.03 -8.69 18.52
N THR A 149 23.49 -7.60 19.09
CA THR A 149 22.13 -7.54 19.63
C THR A 149 21.10 -7.02 18.62
N MET A 150 21.50 -6.74 17.37
CA MET A 150 20.56 -6.29 16.36
C MET A 150 19.69 -7.44 15.86
N PRO A 151 18.38 -7.20 15.64
CA PRO A 151 17.53 -8.17 14.95
C PRO A 151 18.03 -8.40 13.52
N PRO A 152 17.75 -9.56 12.92
CA PRO A 152 18.13 -9.84 11.54
C PRO A 152 17.51 -8.79 10.61
N MET A 153 18.35 -8.25 9.74
CA MET A 153 17.98 -7.18 8.83
C MET A 153 17.87 -7.67 7.40
N ARG A 154 16.83 -7.23 6.71
CA ARG A 154 16.54 -7.58 5.33
C ARG A 154 16.36 -6.32 4.50
N VAL A 155 16.75 -6.37 3.23
CA VAL A 155 16.48 -5.31 2.25
C VAL A 155 15.59 -5.85 1.14
N VAL A 156 14.56 -5.08 0.79
CA VAL A 156 13.61 -5.40 -0.29
C VAL A 156 13.52 -4.20 -1.21
N ILE A 157 13.78 -4.44 -2.50
CA ILE A 157 13.70 -3.40 -3.54
C ILE A 157 12.33 -3.41 -4.19
N VAL A 158 11.75 -2.23 -4.37
CA VAL A 158 10.43 -2.02 -4.96
C VAL A 158 10.48 -1.16 -6.22
N GLY A 159 9.54 -1.37 -7.13
CA GLY A 159 9.33 -0.53 -8.32
C GLY A 159 10.36 -0.68 -9.43
N ALA A 160 11.09 -1.80 -9.46
CA ALA A 160 12.05 -2.09 -10.51
C ALA A 160 12.07 -3.57 -10.90
N GLU A 161 12.45 -3.84 -12.15
CA GLU A 161 12.65 -5.21 -12.63
C GLU A 161 13.66 -5.98 -11.79
N GLU A 162 13.57 -7.31 -11.79
CA GLU A 162 14.35 -8.20 -10.93
C GLU A 162 15.86 -7.96 -11.05
N LYS A 163 16.38 -7.76 -12.27
CA LYS A 163 17.80 -7.49 -12.49
C LYS A 163 18.26 -6.19 -11.83
N THR A 164 17.55 -5.09 -12.11
CA THR A 164 17.86 -3.76 -11.55
C THR A 164 17.71 -3.76 -10.03
N SER A 165 16.70 -4.46 -9.52
CA SER A 165 16.48 -4.64 -8.09
C SER A 165 17.62 -5.40 -7.42
N ASN A 166 18.07 -6.51 -8.01
CA ASN A 166 19.18 -7.29 -7.48
C ASN A 166 20.50 -6.50 -7.50
N ASP A 167 20.74 -5.71 -8.56
CA ASP A 167 21.91 -4.83 -8.65
C ASP A 167 21.88 -3.75 -7.54
N ALA A 168 20.73 -3.11 -7.30
CA ALA A 168 20.57 -2.11 -6.24
C ALA A 168 20.72 -2.73 -4.84
N ALA A 169 20.06 -3.87 -4.58
CA ALA A 169 20.19 -4.60 -3.32
C ALA A 169 21.64 -5.01 -3.06
N SER A 170 22.34 -5.54 -4.06
CA SER A 170 23.75 -5.94 -3.95
C SER A 170 24.65 -4.77 -3.58
N ARG A 171 24.40 -3.57 -4.13
CA ARG A 171 25.14 -2.36 -3.76
C ARG A 171 24.92 -1.97 -2.31
N ILE A 172 23.67 -2.02 -1.82
CA ILE A 172 23.34 -1.72 -0.43
C ILE A 172 24.03 -2.72 0.49
N VAL A 173 23.91 -4.03 0.20
CA VAL A 173 24.52 -5.11 0.99
C VAL A 173 26.05 -4.99 1.02
N GLN A 174 26.69 -4.79 -0.13
CA GLN A 174 28.15 -4.63 -0.20
C GLN A 174 28.63 -3.40 0.56
N THR A 175 27.91 -2.27 0.44
CA THR A 175 28.25 -1.03 1.13
C THR A 175 28.05 -1.17 2.64
N ALA A 176 26.94 -1.77 3.07
CA ALA A 176 26.66 -2.06 4.46
C ALA A 176 27.72 -2.99 5.08
N HIS A 177 28.07 -4.07 4.40
CA HIS A 177 29.09 -5.00 4.88
C HIS A 177 30.48 -4.35 4.96
N HIS A 178 30.90 -3.61 3.93
CA HIS A 178 32.23 -3.00 3.89
C HIS A 178 32.37 -1.79 4.84
N GLN A 179 31.35 -0.96 4.98
CA GLN A 179 31.43 0.30 5.73
C GLN A 179 30.91 0.19 7.16
N LEU A 180 29.94 -0.69 7.40
CA LEU A 180 29.24 -0.80 8.67
C LEU A 180 29.42 -2.18 9.33
N GLY A 181 29.97 -3.17 8.62
CA GLY A 181 30.22 -4.52 9.14
C GLY A 181 28.95 -5.36 9.36
N VAL A 182 27.80 -4.95 8.80
CA VAL A 182 26.51 -5.63 8.99
C VAL A 182 26.16 -6.50 7.79
N SER A 183 25.69 -7.72 8.05
CA SER A 183 25.11 -8.63 7.06
C SER A 183 23.62 -8.36 6.88
N LEU A 184 23.22 -8.03 5.65
CA LEU A 184 21.82 -7.86 5.27
C LEU A 184 21.38 -9.02 4.39
N GLU A 185 20.18 -9.55 4.63
CA GLU A 185 19.53 -10.49 3.73
C GLU A 185 18.84 -9.76 2.58
N VAL A 186 18.90 -10.31 1.37
CA VAL A 186 18.17 -9.76 0.22
C VAL A 186 16.85 -10.49 0.08
N GLY A 187 15.74 -9.78 0.32
CA GLY A 187 14.41 -10.31 0.09
C GLY A 187 14.02 -10.26 -1.39
N GLN A 188 12.94 -10.95 -1.75
CA GLN A 188 12.46 -10.95 -3.13
C GLN A 188 12.05 -9.52 -3.56
N PRO A 189 12.38 -9.09 -4.79
CA PRO A 189 11.99 -7.76 -5.27
C PRO A 189 10.49 -7.69 -5.55
N LEU A 190 9.93 -6.47 -5.44
CA LEU A 190 8.53 -6.19 -5.73
C LEU A 190 8.46 -5.26 -6.95
N PRO A 191 8.35 -5.80 -8.18
CA PRO A 191 8.61 -5.04 -9.40
C PRO A 191 7.52 -4.02 -9.73
N ALA A 192 6.27 -4.31 -9.36
CA ALA A 192 5.14 -3.46 -9.67
C ALA A 192 4.15 -3.41 -8.51
N MET A 193 3.39 -2.32 -8.46
CA MET A 193 2.25 -2.17 -7.57
C MET A 193 1.10 -3.02 -8.12
N GLY A 194 1.07 -4.29 -7.73
CA GLY A 194 0.08 -5.26 -8.20
C GLY A 194 -1.17 -5.33 -7.32
N SER A 195 -2.35 -5.50 -7.93
CA SER A 195 -3.66 -5.59 -7.24
C SER A 195 -3.96 -6.98 -6.62
N SER A 196 -2.96 -7.82 -6.42
CA SER A 196 -3.17 -9.19 -5.92
C SER A 196 -3.38 -9.26 -4.41
N SER A 197 -3.11 -8.17 -3.69
CA SER A 197 -3.29 -8.11 -2.23
C SER A 197 -4.73 -7.74 -1.91
N ASN A 198 -5.46 -8.69 -1.30
CA ASN A 198 -6.83 -8.48 -0.88
C ASN A 198 -6.87 -7.88 0.52
N VAL A 199 -7.23 -6.61 0.64
CA VAL A 199 -7.49 -5.98 1.95
C VAL A 199 -8.89 -6.39 2.38
N ILE A 200 -8.98 -7.17 3.45
CA ILE A 200 -10.23 -7.71 3.98
C ILE A 200 -11.01 -6.60 4.68
N SER A 201 -10.35 -5.87 5.58
CA SER A 201 -10.94 -4.76 6.34
C SER A 201 -9.82 -3.88 6.87
N GLN A 202 -10.14 -2.62 7.17
CA GLN A 202 -9.21 -1.61 7.66
C GLN A 202 -9.88 -0.72 8.71
N VAL A 203 -9.09 -0.23 9.66
CA VAL A 203 -9.54 0.66 10.73
C VAL A 203 -8.44 1.63 11.10
N SER A 204 -8.84 2.83 11.55
CA SER A 204 -7.93 3.84 12.07
C SER A 204 -8.40 4.27 13.45
N PHE A 205 -7.49 4.30 14.42
CA PHE A 205 -7.77 4.75 15.78
C PHE A 205 -6.64 5.62 16.33
N SER A 206 -6.91 6.38 17.39
CA SER A 206 -5.94 7.32 17.97
C SER A 206 -4.74 6.58 18.60
N ARG A 207 -3.53 7.11 18.36
CA ARG A 207 -2.30 6.59 18.93
C ARG A 207 -2.20 6.96 20.41
N ILE A 208 -2.11 5.94 21.26
CA ILE A 208 -2.02 6.11 22.73
C ILE A 208 -0.64 5.77 23.30
N SER A 209 0.27 5.24 22.50
CA SER A 209 1.58 4.75 22.95
C SER A 209 2.69 4.95 21.92
N ASN A 210 3.94 4.88 22.37
CA ASN A 210 5.11 4.81 21.48
C ASN A 210 5.21 3.44 20.80
N VAL A 211 6.13 3.31 19.83
CA VAL A 211 6.31 2.07 19.05
C VAL A 211 6.73 0.89 19.93
N VAL A 212 7.64 1.13 20.89
CA VAL A 212 8.18 0.08 21.77
C VAL A 212 7.07 -0.52 22.64
N ASP A 213 6.28 0.32 23.29
CA ASP A 213 5.14 -0.07 24.10
C ASP A 213 4.07 -0.74 23.24
N PHE A 214 3.85 -0.27 22.01
CA PHE A 214 2.89 -0.86 21.08
C PHE A 214 3.30 -2.27 20.67
N VAL A 215 4.54 -2.46 20.22
CA VAL A 215 5.08 -3.78 19.82
C VAL A 215 5.13 -4.73 21.02
N GLY A 216 5.49 -4.25 22.21
CA GLY A 216 5.48 -5.05 23.43
C GLY A 216 4.08 -5.53 23.84
N ARG A 217 3.06 -4.67 23.71
CA ARG A 217 1.65 -5.06 23.92
C ARG A 217 1.21 -6.07 22.88
N LEU A 218 1.47 -5.78 21.60
CA LEU A 218 1.13 -6.67 20.48
C LEU A 218 1.72 -8.06 20.70
N ARG A 219 2.99 -8.16 21.08
CA ARG A 219 3.65 -9.44 21.39
C ARG A 219 2.98 -10.16 22.57
N THR A 220 2.63 -9.42 23.63
CA THR A 220 1.94 -10.00 24.79
C THR A 220 0.57 -10.57 24.43
N GLU A 221 -0.20 -9.87 23.60
CA GLU A 221 -1.53 -10.32 23.17
C GLU A 221 -1.46 -11.48 22.18
N VAL A 222 -0.53 -11.43 21.23
CA VAL A 222 -0.28 -12.53 20.30
C VAL A 222 0.10 -13.80 21.06
N GLN A 223 0.95 -13.68 22.08
CA GLN A 223 1.34 -14.83 22.91
C GLN A 223 0.17 -15.38 23.75
N LYS A 224 -0.77 -14.53 24.21
CA LYS A 224 -1.98 -15.01 24.89
C LYS A 224 -2.87 -15.84 23.97
N VAL A 225 -3.10 -15.37 22.74
CA VAL A 225 -3.93 -16.08 21.76
C VAL A 225 -3.29 -17.41 21.34
N GLU A 226 -1.96 -17.45 21.17
CA GLU A 226 -1.25 -18.71 20.88
C GLU A 226 -1.43 -19.74 22.01
N VAL A 227 -1.35 -19.31 23.28
CA VAL A 227 -1.54 -20.19 24.45
C VAL A 227 -2.99 -20.68 24.56
N GLU A 228 -3.98 -19.81 24.31
CA GLU A 228 -5.40 -20.21 24.33
C GLU A 228 -5.75 -21.21 23.21
N VAL A 229 -5.14 -21.07 22.04
CA VAL A 229 -5.33 -22.01 20.91
C VAL A 229 -4.63 -23.34 21.17
N GLU A 230 -3.43 -23.35 21.75
CA GLU A 230 -2.73 -24.59 22.15
C GLU A 230 -3.46 -25.33 23.28
N GLU A 231 -4.02 -24.63 24.27
CA GLU A 231 -4.81 -25.25 25.35
C GLU A 231 -6.16 -25.79 24.87
N ALA A 232 -6.69 -25.29 23.75
CA ALA A 232 -7.98 -25.68 23.19
C ALA A 232 -7.96 -26.95 22.30
N LEU A 233 -6.80 -27.59 22.08
CA LEU A 233 -6.71 -28.82 21.28
C LEU A 233 -7.48 -29.99 21.96
N PRO A 234 -8.54 -30.54 21.34
CA PRO A 234 -9.27 -31.67 21.91
C PRO A 234 -8.47 -32.97 21.77
N LEU A 235 -8.26 -33.67 22.88
CA LEU A 235 -7.83 -35.06 22.92
C LEU A 235 -8.77 -35.95 22.09
N THR A 236 -8.21 -36.51 21.00
CA THR A 236 -8.56 -37.76 20.32
C THR A 236 -10.04 -38.20 20.32
N SER A 237 -10.69 -38.18 19.15
CA SER A 237 -11.71 -39.19 18.83
C SER A 237 -11.34 -39.92 17.54
N ARG A 238 -11.16 -41.23 17.69
CA ARG A 238 -10.87 -42.20 16.64
C ARG A 238 -11.94 -42.14 15.55
N PHE A 239 -11.48 -42.17 14.31
CA PHE A 239 -12.29 -42.58 13.16
C PHE A 239 -12.77 -44.02 13.36
N ASP A 240 -14.08 -44.22 13.35
CA ASP A 240 -14.71 -45.48 12.94
C ASP A 240 -15.53 -45.20 11.67
N THR A 241 -15.18 -45.88 10.59
CA THR A 241 -15.95 -45.94 9.33
C THR A 241 -16.77 -47.23 9.32
N PRO A 242 -18.01 -47.20 8.82
CA PRO A 242 -18.34 -47.94 7.58
C PRO A 242 -19.29 -47.13 6.66
N ALA A 243 -19.00 -46.92 5.37
CA ALA A 243 -19.28 -47.80 4.22
C ALA A 243 -20.78 -48.09 3.98
N ASP A 244 -21.42 -47.43 3.00
CA ASP A 244 -21.93 -48.01 1.73
C ASP A 244 -22.61 -46.95 0.84
N GLU A 245 -22.43 -47.06 -0.49
CA GLU A 245 -22.99 -46.25 -1.59
C GLU A 245 -24.49 -46.62 -1.90
N PRO A 246 -25.25 -46.09 -2.91
CA PRO A 246 -24.84 -45.29 -4.09
C PRO A 246 -25.77 -44.17 -4.63
N ALA A 247 -25.12 -43.30 -5.43
CA ALA A 247 -25.51 -42.68 -6.70
C ALA A 247 -26.94 -42.14 -6.98
N GLU A 248 -27.00 -40.86 -7.37
CA GLU A 248 -27.88 -40.43 -8.46
C GLU A 248 -27.20 -39.36 -9.34
N GLN A 249 -27.56 -39.38 -10.62
CA GLN A 249 -26.77 -39.03 -11.80
C GLN A 249 -27.11 -37.64 -12.39
N VAL A 250 -26.09 -37.03 -13.02
CA VAL A 250 -26.13 -36.32 -14.33
C VAL A 250 -26.60 -34.84 -14.30
N THR A 251 -25.90 -33.85 -14.89
CA THR A 251 -25.69 -33.65 -16.33
C THR A 251 -24.63 -32.57 -16.65
N VAL A 252 -23.60 -32.97 -17.42
CA VAL A 252 -22.93 -32.35 -18.60
C VAL A 252 -22.70 -30.82 -18.71
N ALA A 253 -21.44 -30.47 -18.99
CA ALA A 253 -20.87 -29.17 -19.39
C ALA A 253 -21.31 -28.68 -20.81
N PRO A 254 -20.87 -27.51 -21.32
CA PRO A 254 -19.51 -27.44 -21.86
C PRO A 254 -18.73 -26.13 -21.63
N GLU A 255 -17.43 -26.34 -21.76
CA GLU A 255 -16.28 -25.45 -21.86
C GLU A 255 -16.40 -24.45 -23.04
N ILE A 256 -15.99 -23.19 -22.83
CA ILE A 256 -15.65 -22.23 -23.91
C ILE A 256 -14.21 -21.79 -23.68
N LYS A 257 -13.36 -22.08 -24.67
CA LYS A 257 -11.97 -21.64 -24.83
C LYS A 257 -11.89 -20.41 -25.74
N GLU A 258 -10.73 -19.74 -25.66
CA GLU A 258 -10.13 -18.76 -26.59
C GLU A 258 -10.70 -17.33 -26.55
N ALA A 259 -9.92 -16.24 -26.72
CA ALA A 259 -8.58 -16.08 -27.28
C ALA A 259 -7.85 -14.86 -26.66
N LEU A 260 -6.52 -14.96 -26.58
CA LEU A 260 -5.58 -13.86 -26.42
C LEU A 260 -5.47 -13.12 -27.76
N GLU A 261 -5.62 -11.79 -27.77
CA GLU A 261 -5.24 -10.96 -28.91
C GLU A 261 -4.33 -9.81 -28.44
N GLN A 262 -3.10 -9.83 -28.97
CA GLN A 262 -2.01 -8.90 -28.70
C GLN A 262 -2.15 -7.65 -29.56
N ALA A 263 -1.95 -6.46 -28.99
CA ALA A 263 -1.74 -5.23 -29.75
C ALA A 263 -0.24 -4.84 -29.78
N PRO A 264 0.30 -4.25 -30.87
CA PRO A 264 1.73 -4.04 -31.06
C PRO A 264 2.28 -2.77 -30.38
N PRO A 265 3.61 -2.65 -30.19
CA PRO A 265 4.23 -1.58 -29.42
C PRO A 265 4.41 -0.29 -30.24
N VAL A 266 4.09 0.85 -29.64
CA VAL A 266 4.40 2.18 -30.18
C VAL A 266 5.75 2.65 -29.61
N LYS A 267 6.63 3.08 -30.50
CA LYS A 267 7.97 3.63 -30.20
C LYS A 267 7.88 4.93 -29.42
N ILE A 268 8.73 5.08 -28.41
CA ILE A 268 8.98 6.32 -27.67
C ILE A 268 10.31 6.89 -28.15
N GLU A 269 10.32 8.14 -28.61
CA GLU A 269 11.51 9.00 -28.65
C GLU A 269 11.33 10.17 -27.67
N PRO A 270 12.41 10.67 -27.03
CA PRO A 270 12.33 11.53 -25.85
C PRO A 270 12.46 13.00 -26.22
N VAL A 271 11.65 13.89 -25.61
CA VAL A 271 11.88 15.35 -25.68
C VAL A 271 11.54 16.02 -24.34
N SER A 272 12.64 16.40 -23.67
CA SER A 272 12.91 17.55 -22.80
C SER A 272 12.03 17.88 -21.58
N GLU A 273 12.68 17.78 -20.41
CA GLU A 273 12.53 18.67 -19.27
C GLU A 273 12.54 20.14 -19.70
N GLU A 274 11.54 20.92 -19.30
CA GLU A 274 11.71 22.35 -19.07
C GLU A 274 10.64 22.89 -18.08
N ALA A 275 11.16 23.59 -17.07
CA ALA A 275 10.52 24.63 -16.25
C ALA A 275 9.50 24.24 -15.16
N GLU A 276 10.03 24.13 -13.94
CA GLU A 276 9.32 24.42 -12.70
C GLU A 276 8.76 25.86 -12.71
N THR A 277 7.47 26.02 -13.02
CA THR A 277 6.69 27.22 -12.68
C THR A 277 5.72 26.86 -11.56
N LYS A 278 5.77 27.62 -10.46
CA LYS A 278 4.78 27.55 -9.37
C LYS A 278 3.37 27.52 -9.95
N THR A 279 2.70 26.39 -9.86
CA THR A 279 1.30 26.22 -10.25
C THR A 279 0.42 26.86 -9.17
N ASP A 280 -0.18 28.00 -9.51
CA ASP A 280 -1.30 28.56 -8.74
C ASP A 280 -2.52 27.65 -8.96
N ASP A 281 -3.04 27.06 -7.87
CA ASP A 281 -4.15 26.10 -7.94
C ASP A 281 -5.43 26.76 -8.50
N PHE A 282 -5.94 26.27 -9.64
CA PHE A 282 -7.17 26.77 -10.28
C PHE A 282 -8.40 26.68 -9.37
N ALA A 283 -8.44 25.70 -8.47
CA ALA A 283 -9.53 25.54 -7.50
C ALA A 283 -9.68 26.77 -6.58
N SER A 284 -8.58 27.48 -6.28
CA SER A 284 -8.59 28.66 -5.41
C SER A 284 -9.34 29.86 -6.01
N HIS A 285 -9.56 29.83 -7.33
CA HIS A 285 -10.24 30.89 -8.08
C HIS A 285 -11.76 30.71 -8.18
N ILE A 286 -12.31 29.62 -7.63
CA ILE A 286 -13.75 29.33 -7.66
C ILE A 286 -14.24 29.10 -6.23
N ASP A 287 -15.17 29.95 -5.79
CA ASP A 287 -15.76 29.83 -4.46
C ASP A 287 -16.53 28.50 -4.29
N GLY A 288 -16.25 27.81 -3.20
CA GLY A 288 -16.95 26.56 -2.83
C GLY A 288 -16.37 25.29 -3.44
N LEU A 289 -15.27 25.38 -4.18
CA LEU A 289 -14.51 24.21 -4.64
C LEU A 289 -13.38 23.86 -3.68
N LEU A 290 -13.28 22.58 -3.35
CA LEU A 290 -12.19 21.99 -2.59
C LEU A 290 -11.28 21.23 -3.56
N SER A 291 -10.06 21.71 -3.78
CA SER A 291 -9.06 20.98 -4.55
C SER A 291 -8.80 19.62 -3.90
N ILE A 292 -8.81 18.55 -4.69
CA ILE A 292 -8.45 17.22 -4.23
C ILE A 292 -7.07 16.85 -4.77
N THR A 293 -6.28 16.15 -3.99
CA THR A 293 -4.90 15.78 -4.32
C THR A 293 -4.74 14.77 -5.48
N PRO A 294 -5.66 13.80 -5.70
CA PRO A 294 -5.53 12.85 -6.80
C PRO A 294 -5.45 13.54 -8.17
N ARG A 295 -4.63 12.98 -9.07
CA ARG A 295 -4.50 13.41 -10.47
C ARG A 295 -4.69 12.21 -11.40
N CYS A 296 -5.14 12.49 -12.62
CA CYS A 296 -5.21 11.48 -13.66
C CYS A 296 -3.77 11.18 -14.16
N PRO A 297 -3.36 9.90 -14.25
CA PRO A 297 -2.08 9.54 -14.84
C PRO A 297 -1.94 10.13 -16.25
N GLU A 298 -0.73 10.55 -16.60
CA GLU A 298 -0.38 11.21 -17.88
C GLU A 298 -1.03 12.58 -18.12
N HIS A 299 -1.87 13.06 -17.20
CA HIS A 299 -2.57 14.36 -17.27
C HIS A 299 -2.54 15.07 -15.91
N GLU A 300 -1.34 15.20 -15.32
CA GLU A 300 -1.14 15.76 -13.97
C GLU A 300 -1.39 17.27 -13.87
N HIS A 301 -1.30 17.98 -15.00
CA HIS A 301 -1.62 19.40 -15.14
C HIS A 301 -3.13 19.69 -15.03
N VAL A 302 -3.98 18.66 -15.14
CA VAL A 302 -5.42 18.79 -14.97
C VAL A 302 -5.79 18.64 -13.50
N GLU A 303 -6.34 19.70 -12.92
CA GLU A 303 -6.77 19.72 -11.54
C GLU A 303 -8.16 19.10 -11.36
N LEU A 304 -8.38 18.52 -10.18
CA LEU A 304 -9.67 17.98 -9.75
C LEU A 304 -10.10 18.67 -8.47
N ALA A 305 -11.39 19.00 -8.38
CA ALA A 305 -11.98 19.60 -7.20
C ALA A 305 -13.38 19.05 -6.92
N LEU A 306 -13.85 19.22 -5.68
CA LEU A 306 -15.20 18.82 -5.24
C LEU A 306 -15.99 20.06 -4.80
N ASP A 307 -17.27 20.10 -5.12
CA ASP A 307 -18.19 21.09 -4.56
C ASP A 307 -18.78 20.63 -3.20
N THR A 308 -19.61 21.48 -2.60
CA THR A 308 -20.30 21.17 -1.33
C THR A 308 -21.29 20.00 -1.41
N ASN A 309 -21.67 19.57 -2.62
CA ASN A 309 -22.58 18.45 -2.85
C ASN A 309 -21.82 17.14 -3.15
N GLY A 310 -20.49 17.19 -3.21
CA GLY A 310 -19.65 16.05 -3.61
C GLY A 310 -19.56 15.84 -5.12
N GLN A 311 -20.05 16.78 -5.93
CA GLN A 311 -19.92 16.73 -7.38
C GLN A 311 -18.47 16.97 -7.80
N LEU A 312 -17.98 16.19 -8.77
CA LEU A 312 -16.62 16.33 -9.27
C LEU A 312 -16.50 17.45 -10.32
N HIS A 313 -15.50 18.30 -10.14
CA HIS A 313 -15.10 19.34 -11.06
C HIS A 313 -13.71 19.04 -11.64
N VAL A 314 -13.57 19.17 -12.95
CA VAL A 314 -12.31 19.05 -13.69
C VAL A 314 -11.90 20.44 -14.13
N LEU A 315 -10.73 20.89 -13.69
CA LEU A 315 -10.21 22.25 -13.87
C LEU A 315 -8.97 22.18 -14.76
N VAL A 316 -8.96 22.92 -15.87
CA VAL A 316 -7.85 22.86 -16.84
C VAL A 316 -7.67 24.18 -17.58
N HIS A 317 -6.45 24.44 -18.07
CA HIS A 317 -6.19 25.56 -18.96
C HIS A 317 -6.85 25.32 -20.33
N ALA A 318 -7.32 26.38 -21.00
CA ALA A 318 -8.07 26.25 -22.26
C ALA A 318 -7.25 25.64 -23.42
N GLU A 319 -5.92 25.76 -23.37
CA GLU A 319 -5.01 25.14 -24.34
C GLU A 319 -5.05 23.60 -24.28
N ASP A 320 -5.30 23.05 -23.08
CA ASP A 320 -5.36 21.60 -22.82
C ASP A 320 -6.80 21.09 -22.75
N PHE A 321 -7.75 21.76 -23.40
CA PHE A 321 -9.18 21.40 -23.38
C PHE A 321 -9.47 19.92 -23.69
N ARG A 322 -8.67 19.30 -24.57
CA ARG A 322 -8.84 17.89 -24.93
C ARG A 322 -8.68 16.96 -23.74
N ASP A 323 -7.79 17.31 -22.83
CA ASP A 323 -7.45 16.50 -21.67
C ASP A 323 -8.57 16.54 -20.62
N ALA A 324 -9.36 17.63 -20.59
CA ALA A 324 -10.54 17.73 -19.74
C ALA A 324 -11.54 16.57 -19.98
N ALA A 325 -11.74 16.20 -21.25
CA ALA A 325 -12.64 15.11 -21.61
C ALA A 325 -12.07 13.74 -21.24
N ILE A 326 -10.76 13.55 -21.39
CA ILE A 326 -10.04 12.32 -21.02
C ILE A 326 -10.12 12.13 -19.50
N VAL A 327 -9.78 13.16 -18.74
CA VAL A 327 -9.79 13.14 -17.27
C VAL A 327 -11.21 12.99 -16.73
N ALA A 328 -12.23 13.60 -17.33
CA ALA A 328 -13.62 13.36 -16.96
C ALA A 328 -14.05 11.90 -17.20
N GLY A 329 -13.62 11.31 -18.33
CA GLY A 329 -13.86 9.90 -18.64
C GLY A 329 -13.13 8.94 -17.69
N TRP A 330 -11.89 9.27 -17.34
CA TRP A 330 -11.10 8.53 -16.36
C TRP A 330 -11.74 8.60 -14.97
N SER A 331 -12.15 9.79 -14.53
CA SER A 331 -12.74 10.02 -13.20
C SER A 331 -14.04 9.25 -13.01
N ARG A 332 -14.87 9.13 -14.06
CA ARG A 332 -16.07 8.26 -14.06
C ARG A 332 -15.72 6.80 -13.78
N LYS A 333 -14.70 6.28 -14.47
CA LYS A 333 -14.27 4.87 -14.37
C LYS A 333 -13.60 4.56 -13.03
N HIS A 334 -12.95 5.54 -12.42
CA HIS A 334 -12.14 5.38 -11.22
C HIS A 334 -12.70 6.13 -10.00
N HIS A 335 -14.00 6.47 -10.01
CA HIS A 335 -14.64 7.25 -8.95
C HIS A 335 -14.52 6.59 -7.56
N SER A 336 -14.52 5.25 -7.49
CA SER A 336 -14.28 4.51 -6.25
C SER A 336 -12.87 4.72 -5.71
N LEU A 337 -11.86 4.74 -6.57
CA LEU A 337 -10.48 5.05 -6.19
C LEU A 337 -10.33 6.51 -5.74
N LEU A 338 -10.97 7.44 -6.46
CA LEU A 338 -10.98 8.85 -6.09
C LEU A 338 -11.63 9.08 -4.72
N SER A 339 -12.75 8.41 -4.46
CA SER A 339 -13.45 8.48 -3.16
C SER A 339 -12.56 7.97 -2.02
N MET A 340 -11.87 6.84 -2.22
CA MET A 340 -10.93 6.31 -1.24
C MET A 340 -9.74 7.25 -0.99
N ALA A 341 -9.18 7.83 -2.06
CA ALA A 341 -8.05 8.76 -1.95
C ALA A 341 -8.41 10.08 -1.26
N CYS A 342 -9.70 10.45 -1.27
CA CYS A 342 -10.21 11.64 -0.59
C CYS A 342 -10.80 11.32 0.80
N GLY A 343 -10.33 10.26 1.48
CA GLY A 343 -10.77 9.93 2.84
C GLY A 343 -12.19 9.36 2.92
N GLY A 344 -12.68 8.72 1.85
CA GLY A 344 -14.01 8.12 1.80
C GLY A 344 -15.14 9.12 1.53
N LEU A 345 -14.82 10.34 1.08
CA LEU A 345 -15.83 11.31 0.65
C LEU A 345 -16.67 10.72 -0.48
N THR A 346 -17.99 10.93 -0.42
CA THR A 346 -18.90 10.55 -1.50
C THR A 346 -18.64 11.46 -2.70
N ILE A 347 -18.05 10.92 -3.77
CA ILE A 347 -17.76 11.65 -4.99
C ILE A 347 -18.77 11.25 -6.06
N ASP A 348 -19.60 12.20 -6.50
CA ASP A 348 -20.40 12.05 -7.71
C ASP A 348 -19.57 12.42 -8.94
N ALA A 349 -18.99 11.39 -9.54
CA ALA A 349 -18.26 11.49 -10.80
C ALA A 349 -19.12 11.12 -12.01
N SER A 350 -20.43 10.91 -11.88
CA SER A 350 -21.30 10.45 -12.99
C SER A 350 -21.29 11.44 -14.16
N SER A 351 -21.25 12.73 -13.85
CA SER A 351 -21.17 13.84 -14.80
C SER A 351 -20.24 14.95 -14.29
N PRO A 352 -18.91 14.79 -14.42
CA PRO A 352 -17.96 15.78 -13.94
C PRO A 352 -18.13 17.11 -14.68
N VAL A 353 -18.18 18.21 -13.94
CA VAL A 353 -18.30 19.55 -14.49
C VAL A 353 -16.93 20.01 -14.96
N GLN A 354 -16.81 20.42 -16.22
CA GLN A 354 -15.54 20.86 -16.79
C GLN A 354 -15.43 22.38 -16.71
N HIS A 355 -14.29 22.87 -16.23
CA HIS A 355 -13.94 24.27 -16.13
C HIS A 355 -12.69 24.55 -16.96
N LEU A 356 -12.78 25.54 -17.84
CA LEU A 356 -11.66 26.02 -18.64
C LEU A 356 -11.25 27.41 -18.18
N PHE A 357 -9.96 27.56 -17.93
CA PHE A 357 -9.34 28.83 -17.58
C PHE A 357 -8.54 29.35 -18.78
N THR A 358 -8.69 30.63 -19.09
CA THR A 358 -7.93 31.27 -20.17
C THR A 358 -7.62 32.72 -19.80
N ASP A 359 -6.57 33.28 -20.37
CA ASP A 359 -6.29 34.72 -20.37
C ASP A 359 -6.87 35.43 -21.62
N ASN A 360 -7.42 34.67 -22.57
CA ASN A 360 -7.90 35.15 -23.86
C ASN A 360 -9.34 34.71 -24.15
N ALA A 361 -10.29 35.55 -23.75
CA ALA A 361 -11.73 35.30 -23.95
C ALA A 361 -12.12 35.06 -25.43
N VAL A 362 -11.38 35.61 -26.40
CA VAL A 362 -11.68 35.45 -27.83
C VAL A 362 -11.38 34.04 -28.30
N ALA A 363 -10.34 33.41 -27.76
CA ALA A 363 -9.91 32.05 -28.14
C ALA A 363 -10.92 30.96 -27.73
N VAL A 364 -11.72 31.21 -26.70
CA VAL A 364 -12.72 30.27 -26.16
C VAL A 364 -14.17 30.64 -26.48
N ALA A 365 -14.39 31.70 -27.28
CA ALA A 365 -15.73 32.21 -27.58
C ALA A 365 -16.64 31.15 -28.22
N ASP A 366 -16.08 30.27 -29.05
CA ASP A 366 -16.81 29.20 -29.73
C ASP A 366 -17.27 28.07 -28.78
N LEU A 367 -16.72 28.01 -27.57
CA LEU A 367 -17.10 27.03 -26.53
C LEU A 367 -18.26 27.52 -25.67
N HIS A 368 -18.73 28.75 -25.86
CA HIS A 368 -19.86 29.30 -25.12
C HIS A 368 -21.15 28.52 -25.42
N GLY A 369 -21.85 28.07 -24.37
CA GLY A 369 -23.09 27.27 -24.50
C GLY A 369 -22.88 25.78 -24.76
N SER A 370 -21.63 25.29 -24.77
CA SER A 370 -21.30 23.86 -24.90
C SER A 370 -21.53 23.03 -23.63
N GLY A 371 -21.91 23.68 -22.52
CA GLY A 371 -22.05 23.06 -21.20
C GLY A 371 -20.78 23.09 -20.34
N VAL A 372 -19.65 23.57 -20.88
CA VAL A 372 -18.40 23.79 -20.15
C VAL A 372 -18.42 25.16 -19.45
N LYS A 373 -17.86 25.26 -18.25
CA LYS A 373 -17.71 26.52 -17.50
C LYS A 373 -16.44 27.25 -17.93
N LEU A 374 -16.56 28.51 -18.34
CA LEU A 374 -15.45 29.29 -18.88
C LEU A 374 -15.05 30.38 -17.89
N HIS A 375 -13.75 30.50 -17.61
CA HIS A 375 -13.19 31.44 -16.65
C HIS A 375 -12.07 32.25 -17.31
N LEU A 376 -12.12 33.57 -17.17
CA LEU A 376 -11.08 34.49 -17.62
C LEU A 376 -10.16 34.82 -16.45
N LEU A 377 -8.90 34.43 -16.55
CA LEU A 377 -7.83 34.82 -15.64
C LEU A 377 -7.22 36.14 -16.14
N THR A 378 -7.29 37.17 -15.31
CA THR A 378 -6.69 38.47 -15.62
C THR A 378 -5.87 38.97 -14.44
N THR A 379 -4.74 39.60 -14.74
CA THR A 379 -3.92 40.24 -13.71
C THR A 379 -4.52 41.60 -13.37
N VAL A 380 -4.93 41.79 -12.11
CA VAL A 380 -5.51 43.05 -11.63
C VAL A 380 -4.57 43.68 -10.61
N GLU A 381 -4.36 44.99 -10.70
CA GLU A 381 -3.62 45.75 -9.70
C GLU A 381 -4.59 46.48 -8.76
N VAL A 382 -4.52 46.15 -7.46
CA VAL A 382 -5.34 46.79 -6.42
C VAL A 382 -4.42 47.31 -5.32
N ALA A 383 -4.47 48.62 -5.06
CA ALA A 383 -3.70 49.29 -4.02
C ALA A 383 -2.17 49.02 -4.09
N GLY A 384 -1.61 48.89 -5.29
CA GLY A 384 -0.18 48.63 -5.54
C GLY A 384 0.24 47.16 -5.44
N ASN A 385 -0.71 46.24 -5.25
CA ASN A 385 -0.48 44.80 -5.31
C ASN A 385 -1.09 44.23 -6.59
N THR A 386 -0.31 43.44 -7.34
CA THR A 386 -0.76 42.69 -8.50
C THR A 386 -1.23 41.30 -8.06
N GLY A 387 -2.43 40.90 -8.47
CA GLY A 387 -3.00 39.59 -8.18
C GLY A 387 -3.76 39.03 -9.38
N LEU A 388 -3.79 37.70 -9.50
CA LEU A 388 -4.56 37.00 -10.52
C LEU A 388 -6.01 36.92 -10.08
N PHE A 389 -6.93 37.44 -10.90
CA PHE A 389 -8.37 37.42 -10.64
C PHE A 389 -9.07 36.60 -11.71
N SER A 390 -9.99 35.73 -11.29
CA SER A 390 -10.82 34.94 -12.20
C SER A 390 -12.22 35.55 -12.32
N THR A 391 -12.74 35.66 -13.54
CA THR A 391 -14.12 36.07 -13.81
C THR A 391 -14.82 35.03 -14.67
N PRO A 392 -16.02 34.54 -14.31
CA PRO A 392 -16.78 33.63 -15.15
C PRO A 392 -17.23 34.34 -16.43
N LEU A 393 -17.07 33.66 -17.58
CA LEU A 393 -17.44 34.17 -18.90
C LEU A 393 -18.84 33.69 -19.35
N ASN A 394 -19.50 32.82 -18.57
CA ASN A 394 -20.78 32.20 -18.94
C ASN A 394 -21.82 32.08 -17.82
#